data_AF-A0A7S2YW17-F1
#
_entry.id   AF-A0A7S2YW17-F1
#
_cell.length_a   1.000
_cell.length_b   1.000
_cell.length_c   1.000
_cell.angle_alpha   90.00
_cell.angle_beta   90.00
_cell.angle_gamma   90.00
#
_symmetry.space_group_name_H-M   'P 1'
#
loop_
_entity.id
_entity.type
_entity.pdbx_description
1 polymer ?
#
loop_
_entity_poly.entity_id
_entity_poly.type
_entity_poly.pdbx_seq_one_letter_code
_entity_poly.pdbx_strand_id
1 'polypeptide(L)'
;MKKDEYSLDRKHVTKTEVVNLLESAGFSRANPYYIVQQGKIRDLAVMTDKNRLGLLKEVGGTKIYEERRKESLDLMKDASLKKKEIEEMLAFFEDKVAELEGDKEELVQYLQLDKQRRVIEYSIFDK
;
A
#
# COMPACT_ATOMS: atom_id res chain seq x y z
N MET A 1 -17.69 29.46 15.54
CA MET A 1 -16.39 29.34 14.84
C MET A 1 -16.59 29.76 13.40
N LYS A 2 -15.84 30.76 12.90
CA LYS A 2 -15.88 31.11 11.47
C LYS A 2 -15.25 29.96 10.69
N LYS A 3 -15.94 29.52 9.64
CA LYS A 3 -15.44 28.50 8.72
C LYS A 3 -14.50 29.20 7.75
N ASP A 4 -13.30 28.65 7.55
CA ASP A 4 -12.36 29.20 6.58
C ASP A 4 -12.85 28.87 5.17
N GLU A 5 -12.89 29.88 4.30
CA GLU A 5 -13.38 29.81 2.93
C GLU A 5 -12.28 30.26 1.96
N TYR A 6 -12.08 29.49 0.89
CA TYR A 6 -11.06 29.77 -0.13
C TYR A 6 -11.74 29.99 -1.49
N SER A 7 -11.29 31.00 -2.25
CA SER A 7 -11.84 31.31 -3.57
C SER A 7 -10.77 31.70 -4.59
N LEU A 8 -10.98 31.27 -5.84
CA LEU A 8 -10.18 31.62 -7.02
C LEU A 8 -11.15 32.08 -8.10
N ASP A 9 -10.95 33.26 -8.69
CA ASP A 9 -11.84 33.85 -9.70
C ASP A 9 -13.33 33.79 -9.32
N ARG A 10 -13.63 34.11 -8.06
CA ARG A 10 -15.00 34.07 -7.46
C ARG A 10 -15.63 32.67 -7.40
N LYS A 11 -14.89 31.61 -7.70
CA LYS A 11 -15.30 30.22 -7.48
C LYS A 11 -14.80 29.72 -6.14
N HIS A 12 -15.65 28.98 -5.44
CA HIS A 12 -15.25 28.32 -4.21
C HIS A 12 -14.34 27.14 -4.53
N VAL A 13 -13.22 27.05 -3.83
CA VAL A 13 -12.21 25.99 -4.05
C VAL A 13 -11.75 25.42 -2.71
N THR A 14 -11.12 24.27 -2.76
CA THR A 14 -10.48 23.67 -1.60
C THR A 14 -9.17 24.37 -1.26
N LYS A 15 -8.76 24.29 0.01
CA LYS A 15 -7.44 24.76 0.46
C LYS A 15 -6.30 24.15 -0.37
N THR A 16 -6.41 22.87 -0.73
CA THR A 16 -5.40 22.13 -1.48
C THR A 16 -5.20 22.73 -2.87
N GLU A 17 -6.27 23.09 -3.57
CA GLU A 17 -6.18 23.71 -4.90
C GLU A 17 -5.47 25.06 -4.86
N VAL A 18 -5.76 25.90 -3.86
CA VAL A 18 -5.06 27.18 -3.67
C VAL A 18 -3.57 26.98 -3.40
N VAL A 19 -3.22 26.01 -2.54
CA VAL A 19 -1.82 25.70 -2.23
C VAL A 19 -1.08 25.17 -3.47
N ASN A 20 -1.70 24.29 -4.24
CA ASN A 20 -1.11 23.74 -5.47
C ASN A 20 -0.87 24.83 -6.53
N LEU A 21 -1.79 25.80 -6.66
CA LEU A 21 -1.63 26.95 -7.54
C LEU A 21 -0.47 27.86 -7.11
N LEU A 22 -0.34 28.12 -5.81
CA LEU A 22 0.76 28.93 -5.28
C LEU A 22 2.10 28.23 -5.49
N GLU A 23 2.17 26.92 -5.25
CA GLU A 23 3.38 26.13 -5.51
C GLU A 23 3.77 26.14 -6.99
N SER A 24 2.81 26.01 -7.92
CA SER A 24 3.10 26.06 -9.37
C SER A 24 3.55 27.45 -9.85
N ALA A 25 3.09 28.51 -9.18
CA ALA A 25 3.55 29.88 -9.41
C ALA A 25 4.89 30.22 -8.71
N GLY A 26 5.51 29.26 -8.00
CA GLY A 26 6.79 29.44 -7.30
C GLY A 26 6.67 29.95 -5.86
N PHE A 27 5.46 30.16 -5.35
CA PHE A 27 5.19 30.44 -3.94
C PHE A 27 5.11 29.14 -3.15
N SER A 28 6.26 28.49 -2.96
CA SER A 28 6.32 27.26 -2.18
C SER A 28 6.22 27.53 -0.68
N ARG A 29 5.39 26.73 0.03
CA ARG A 29 5.38 26.69 1.49
C ARG A 29 6.72 26.24 2.08
N ALA A 30 7.54 25.53 1.29
CA ALA A 30 8.85 25.05 1.69
C ALA A 30 9.93 26.16 1.69
N ASN A 31 9.63 27.36 1.15
CA ASN A 31 10.55 28.49 1.22
C ASN A 31 9.89 29.71 1.88
N PRO A 32 9.63 29.69 3.21
CA PRO A 32 8.92 30.77 3.91
C PRO A 32 9.73 32.06 4.06
N TYR A 33 10.98 32.09 3.59
CA TYR A 33 11.92 33.20 3.84
C TYR A 33 11.68 34.44 2.98
N TYR A 34 10.69 34.43 2.08
CA TYR A 34 10.21 35.64 1.41
C TYR A 34 9.41 36.56 2.35
N ILE A 35 8.97 36.08 3.53
CA ILE A 35 8.36 36.89 4.59
C ILE A 35 9.18 36.75 5.87
N VAL A 36 9.66 37.88 6.39
CA VAL A 36 10.36 37.93 7.68
C VAL A 36 9.44 38.51 8.73
N GLN A 37 8.98 37.65 9.65
CA GLN A 37 8.20 38.08 10.81
C GLN A 37 9.13 38.67 11.90
N GLN A 38 8.57 39.47 12.81
CA GLN A 38 9.35 39.95 13.95
C GLN A 38 9.92 38.78 14.76
N GLY A 39 11.20 38.87 15.17
CA GLY A 39 11.90 37.82 15.91
C GLY A 39 12.64 36.77 15.06
N LYS A 40 12.22 36.53 13.80
CA LYS A 40 12.84 35.51 12.92
C LYS A 40 14.34 35.69 12.70
N ILE A 41 14.83 36.95 12.63
CA ILE A 41 16.25 37.24 12.45
C ILE A 41 17.07 36.78 13.66
N ARG A 42 16.55 36.98 14.88
CA ARG A 42 17.20 36.51 16.10
C ARG A 42 17.28 34.98 16.10
N ASP A 43 16.18 34.31 15.78
CA ASP A 43 16.13 32.84 15.73
C ASP A 43 17.12 32.25 14.73
N LEU A 44 17.30 32.90 13.57
CA LEU A 44 18.33 32.51 12.60
C LEU A 44 19.74 32.76 13.14
N ALA A 45 19.98 33.87 13.85
CA ALA A 45 21.30 34.19 14.40
C ALA A 45 21.72 33.22 15.52
N VAL A 46 20.77 32.74 16.34
CA VAL A 46 21.05 31.84 17.48
C VAL A 46 20.74 30.36 17.21
N MET A 47 20.46 29.99 15.95
CA MET A 47 20.08 28.61 15.63
C MET A 47 21.21 27.61 15.95
N THR A 48 20.83 26.45 16.48
CA THR A 48 21.74 25.32 16.67
C THR A 48 22.10 24.67 15.33
N ASP A 49 23.21 23.95 15.27
CA ASP A 49 23.67 23.29 14.04
C ASP A 49 22.64 22.29 13.50
N LYS A 50 21.93 21.57 14.39
CA LYS A 50 20.83 20.68 14.02
C LYS A 50 19.70 21.42 13.30
N ASN A 51 19.29 22.58 13.82
CA ASN A 51 18.23 23.39 13.23
C ASN A 51 18.70 24.03 11.91
N ARG A 52 19.98 24.43 11.83
CA ARG A 52 20.60 24.95 10.60
C ARG A 52 20.63 23.90 9.49
N LEU A 53 20.98 22.66 9.82
CA LEU A 53 20.93 21.54 8.87
C LEU A 53 19.49 21.28 8.40
N GLY A 54 18.51 21.31 9.30
CA GLY A 54 17.09 21.17 8.94
C GLY A 54 16.64 22.25 7.95
N LEU A 55 17.05 23.50 8.18
CA LEU A 55 16.80 24.60 7.27
C LEU A 55 17.45 24.37 5.88
N LEU A 56 18.71 23.96 5.84
CA LEU A 56 19.39 23.66 4.57
C LEU A 56 18.70 22.54 3.80
N LYS A 57 18.21 21.50 4.49
CA LYS A 57 17.45 20.42 3.87
C LYS A 57 16.12 20.89 3.28
N GLU A 58 15.45 21.81 3.97
CA GLU A 58 14.18 22.40 3.54
C GLU A 58 14.38 23.28 2.30
N VAL A 59 15.37 24.19 2.32
CA VAL A 59 15.74 25.04 1.17
C VAL A 59 16.22 24.21 -0.02
N GLY A 60 16.98 23.15 0.24
CA GLY A 60 17.44 22.22 -0.80
C GLY A 60 16.32 21.34 -1.38
N GLY A 61 15.06 21.47 -0.93
CA GLY A 61 13.94 20.67 -1.41
C GLY A 61 14.01 19.17 -1.05
N THR A 62 15.02 18.77 -0.27
CA THR A 62 15.27 17.36 0.07
C THR A 62 14.25 16.79 1.04
N LYS A 63 13.55 17.64 1.80
CA LYS A 63 12.53 17.23 2.77
C LYS A 63 11.35 16.50 2.11
N ILE A 64 10.83 17.03 1.00
CA ILE A 64 9.72 16.42 0.26
C ILE A 64 10.14 15.08 -0.32
N TYR A 65 11.38 14.99 -0.81
CA TYR A 65 11.94 13.73 -1.30
C TYR A 65 12.08 12.70 -0.17
N GLU A 66 12.62 13.09 1.00
CA GLU A 66 12.74 12.22 2.17
C GLU A 66 11.37 11.72 2.66
N GLU A 67 10.35 12.59 2.70
CA GLU A 67 8.97 12.24 3.05
C GLU A 67 8.36 11.22 2.06
N ARG A 68 8.38 11.53 0.76
CA ARG A 68 7.88 10.61 -0.28
C ARG A 68 8.61 9.27 -0.31
N ARG A 69 9.93 9.30 -0.09
CA ARG A 69 10.74 8.09 -0.02
C ARG A 69 10.32 7.23 1.17
N LYS A 70 10.09 7.84 2.33
CA LYS A 70 9.63 7.11 3.52
C LYS A 70 8.25 6.48 3.28
N GLU A 71 7.30 7.24 2.76
CA GLU A 71 5.97 6.72 2.41
C GLU A 71 6.05 5.55 1.41
N SER A 72 6.91 5.67 0.39
CA SER A 72 7.12 4.61 -0.58
C SER A 72 7.71 3.34 0.05
N LEU A 73 8.65 3.49 0.98
CA LEU A 73 9.25 2.35 1.70
C LEU A 73 8.23 1.64 2.59
N ASP A 74 7.37 2.41 3.27
CA ASP A 74 6.31 1.85 4.10
C ASP A 74 5.31 1.06 3.23
N LEU A 75 4.90 1.62 2.08
CA LEU A 75 4.06 0.91 1.10
C LEU A 75 4.72 -0.36 0.53
N MET A 76 6.02 -0.31 0.23
CA MET A 76 6.76 -1.49 -0.23
C MET A 76 6.79 -2.60 0.82
N LYS A 77 6.93 -2.24 2.10
CA LYS A 77 6.90 -3.19 3.21
C LYS A 77 5.53 -3.86 3.30
N ASP A 78 4.46 -3.08 3.24
CA ASP A 78 3.09 -3.61 3.28
C ASP A 78 2.79 -4.52 2.08
N ALA A 79 3.25 -4.13 0.89
CA ALA A 79 3.14 -4.96 -0.31
C ALA A 79 3.90 -6.28 -0.17
N SER A 80 5.09 -6.26 0.44
CA SER A 80 5.87 -7.48 0.68
C SER A 80 5.19 -8.41 1.68
N LEU A 81 4.51 -7.88 2.70
CA LEU A 81 3.75 -8.69 3.66
C LEU A 81 2.55 -9.36 2.98
N LYS A 82 1.76 -8.60 2.21
CA LYS A 82 0.62 -9.14 1.45
C LYS A 82 1.06 -10.20 0.44
N LYS A 83 2.21 -9.99 -0.22
CA LYS A 83 2.77 -10.97 -1.15
C LYS A 83 3.05 -12.29 -0.43
N LYS A 84 3.64 -12.24 0.76
CA LYS A 84 3.93 -13.43 1.55
C LYS A 84 2.66 -14.18 1.96
N GLU A 85 1.62 -13.47 2.39
CA GLU A 85 0.31 -14.07 2.71
C GLU A 85 -0.30 -14.78 1.49
N ILE A 86 -0.16 -14.19 0.29
CA ILE A 86 -0.63 -14.81 -0.95
C ILE A 86 0.17 -16.08 -1.27
N GLU A 87 1.49 -16.05 -1.12
CA GLU A 87 2.35 -17.23 -1.35
C GLU A 87 1.99 -18.38 -0.39
N GLU A 88 1.72 -18.08 0.89
CA GLU A 88 1.28 -19.08 1.87
C GLU A 88 -0.11 -19.67 1.52
N MET A 89 -1.06 -18.84 1.09
CA MET A 89 -2.36 -19.32 0.62
C MET A 89 -2.27 -20.17 -0.64
N LEU A 90 -1.40 -19.80 -1.59
CA LEU A 90 -1.19 -20.58 -2.81
C LEU A 90 -0.63 -21.97 -2.49
N ALA A 91 0.36 -22.07 -1.61
CA ALA A 91 0.90 -23.35 -1.16
C ALA A 91 -0.18 -24.24 -0.52
N PHE A 92 -1.05 -23.66 0.32
CA PHE A 92 -2.18 -24.38 0.90
C PHE A 92 -3.15 -24.92 -0.16
N PHE A 93 -3.44 -24.13 -1.20
CA PHE A 93 -4.30 -24.59 -2.29
C PHE A 93 -3.63 -25.68 -3.13
N GLU A 94 -2.34 -25.59 -3.40
CA GLU A 94 -1.58 -26.64 -4.11
C GLU A 94 -1.64 -27.97 -3.35
N ASP A 95 -1.42 -27.95 -2.03
CA ASP A 95 -1.54 -29.14 -1.18
C ASP A 95 -2.97 -29.72 -1.22
N LYS A 96 -3.99 -28.86 -1.17
CA LYS A 96 -5.39 -29.29 -1.24
C LYS A 96 -5.78 -29.88 -2.59
N VAL A 97 -5.22 -29.35 -3.68
CA VAL A 97 -5.43 -29.91 -5.02
C VAL A 97 -4.80 -31.29 -5.12
N ALA A 98 -3.59 -31.48 -4.60
CA ALA A 98 -2.92 -32.78 -4.59
C ALA A 98 -3.69 -33.83 -3.77
N GLU A 99 -4.23 -33.45 -2.62
CA GLU A 99 -5.10 -34.31 -1.80
C GLU A 99 -6.36 -34.75 -2.57
N LEU A 100 -7.06 -33.80 -3.23
CA LEU A 100 -8.25 -34.09 -4.02
C LEU A 100 -7.96 -34.97 -5.25
N GLU A 101 -6.77 -34.85 -5.84
CA GLU A 101 -6.33 -35.73 -6.92
C GLU A 101 -6.14 -37.17 -6.40
N GLY A 102 -5.56 -37.35 -5.22
CA GLY A 102 -5.46 -38.66 -4.56
C GLY A 102 -6.82 -39.28 -4.27
N ASP A 103 -7.73 -38.52 -3.64
CA ASP A 103 -9.10 -38.98 -3.35
C ASP A 103 -9.86 -39.41 -4.62
N LYS A 104 -9.65 -38.68 -5.72
CA LYS A 104 -10.23 -39.03 -7.02
C LYS A 104 -9.70 -40.36 -7.54
N GLU A 105 -8.39 -40.61 -7.43
CA GLU A 105 -7.80 -41.89 -7.85
C GLU A 105 -8.33 -43.06 -7.03
N GLU A 106 -8.43 -42.90 -5.71
CA GLU A 106 -9.03 -43.91 -4.83
C GLU A 106 -10.49 -44.19 -5.19
N LEU A 107 -11.28 -43.14 -5.46
CA LEU A 107 -12.67 -43.28 -5.88
C LEU A 107 -12.79 -44.05 -7.21
N VAL A 108 -11.89 -43.79 -8.16
CA VAL A 108 -11.86 -44.53 -9.44
C VAL A 108 -11.58 -46.02 -9.21
N GLN A 109 -10.60 -46.35 -8.35
CA GLN A 109 -10.30 -47.73 -7.99
C GLN A 109 -11.48 -48.42 -7.31
N TYR A 110 -12.12 -47.74 -6.35
CA TYR A 110 -13.32 -48.24 -5.68
C TYR A 110 -14.44 -48.56 -6.68
N LEU A 111 -14.75 -47.65 -7.60
CA LEU A 111 -15.80 -47.86 -8.60
C LEU A 111 -15.49 -49.04 -9.53
N GLN A 112 -14.22 -49.26 -9.86
CA GLN A 112 -13.80 -50.41 -10.67
C GLN A 112 -13.99 -51.73 -9.92
N LEU A 113 -13.59 -51.79 -8.64
CA LEU A 113 -13.79 -52.96 -7.78
C LEU A 113 -15.28 -53.24 -7.52
N ASP A 114 -16.07 -52.20 -7.26
CA ASP A 114 -17.52 -52.34 -7.06
C ASP A 114 -18.22 -52.87 -8.33
N LYS A 115 -17.79 -52.41 -9.52
CA LYS A 115 -18.28 -52.97 -10.79
C LYS A 115 -17.96 -54.46 -10.92
N GLN A 116 -16.74 -54.88 -10.57
CA GLN A 116 -16.37 -56.29 -10.59
C GLN A 116 -17.18 -57.12 -9.59
N ARG A 117 -17.37 -56.62 -8.36
CA ARG A 117 -18.21 -57.26 -7.35
C ARG A 117 -19.63 -57.47 -7.85
N ARG A 118 -20.26 -56.44 -8.42
CA ARG A 118 -21.63 -56.52 -8.95
C ARG A 118 -21.77 -57.56 -10.07
N VAL A 119 -20.78 -57.65 -10.96
CA VAL A 119 -20.77 -58.68 -12.02
C VAL A 119 -20.70 -60.09 -11.45
N ILE A 120 -19.86 -60.31 -10.43
CA ILE A 120 -19.75 -61.61 -9.75
C ILE A 120 -21.03 -61.94 -8.99
N GLU A 121 -21.58 -60.99 -8.23
CA GLU A 121 -22.86 -61.17 -7.51
C GLU A 121 -23.98 -61.58 -8.45
N TYR A 122 -24.14 -60.87 -9.58
CA TYR A 122 -25.13 -61.23 -10.58
C TYR A 122 -24.93 -62.66 -11.12
N SER A 123 -23.68 -63.04 -11.42
CA SER A 123 -23.34 -64.39 -11.90
C SER A 123 -23.64 -65.50 -10.88
N ILE A 124 -23.61 -65.19 -9.58
CA ILE A 124 -23.93 -66.13 -8.49
C ILE A 124 -25.46 -66.26 -8.30
N PHE A 125 -26.20 -65.16 -8.44
CA PHE A 125 -27.66 -65.13 -8.26
C PHE A 125 -28.44 -65.65 -9.48
N ASP A 126 -27.82 -65.74 -10.67
CA ASP A 126 -28.46 -66.22 -11.92
C ASP A 126 -28.45 -67.76 -12.08
N LYS A 127 -28.38 -68.51 -10.96
CA LYS A 127 -28.52 -69.97 -10.85
C LYS A 127 -29.58 -70.33 -9.83
#